data_AF-A0A3D4X9H9-F1
#
_entry.id   AF-A0A3D4X9H9-F1
#
_cell.length_a   1.000
_cell.length_b   1.000
_cell.length_c   1.000
_cell.angle_alpha   90.00
_cell.angle_beta   90.00
_cell.angle_gamma   90.00
#
_symmetry.space_group_name_H-M   'P 1'
#
loop_
_entity.id
_entity.type
_entity.pdbx_description
1 polymer ?
#
loop_
_entity_poly.entity_id
_entity_poly.type
_entity_poly.pdbx_seq_one_letter_code
_entity_poly.pdbx_strand_id
1 'polypeptide(L)' 'MAKVGIVMGSDSDMPVMAKAADMLEKLGIDYEMTIISAHR' A
#
# COMPACT_ATOMS: atom_id res chain seq x y z
N MET A 1 -0.52 -10.19 12.16
CA MET A 1 -0.73 -8.73 12.25
C MET A 1 0.10 -8.11 11.15
N ALA A 2 -0.51 -7.40 10.19
CA ALA A 2 0.25 -6.64 9.21
C ALA A 2 1.06 -5.56 9.96
N LYS A 3 2.36 -5.44 9.64
CA LYS A 3 3.25 -4.47 10.31
C LYS A 3 3.20 -3.09 9.65
N VAL A 4 2.75 -3.03 8.40
CA VAL A 4 2.72 -1.82 7.58
C VAL A 4 1.38 -1.74 6.84
N GLY A 5 0.73 -0.59 6.88
CA GLY A 5 -0.43 -0.27 6.04
C GLY A 5 -0.03 0.66 4.89
N ILE A 6 -0.31 0.24 3.66
CA ILE A 6 -0.19 1.06 2.45
C ILE A 6 -1.56 1.66 2.16
N VAL A 7 -1.69 2.97 2.27
CA VAL A 7 -2.95 3.69 2.03
C VAL A 7 -2.79 4.60 0.82
N MET A 8 -3.79 4.59 -0.06
CA MET A 8 -3.82 5.45 -1.24
C MET A 8 -5.18 6.12 -1.45
N GLY A 9 -5.20 7.25 -2.14
CA GLY A 9 -6.40 8.10 -2.27
C GLY A 9 -7.33 7.68 -3.41
N SER A 10 -6.78 7.01 -4.42
CA SER A 10 -7.53 6.41 -5.53
C SER A 10 -6.82 5.18 -6.09
N ASP A 11 -7.55 4.37 -6.82
CA ASP A 11 -7.06 3.30 -7.70
C ASP A 11 -6.01 3.76 -8.72
N SER A 12 -6.08 5.01 -9.19
CA SER A 12 -5.07 5.58 -10.08
C SER A 12 -3.67 5.64 -9.47
N ASP A 13 -3.55 5.60 -8.14
CA ASP A 13 -2.27 5.61 -7.44
C ASP A 13 -1.59 4.22 -7.41
N MET A 14 -2.33 3.16 -7.78
CA MET A 14 -1.88 1.76 -7.71
C MET A 14 -0.53 1.52 -8.39
N PRO A 15 -0.24 2.02 -9.61
CA PRO A 15 1.05 1.80 -10.26
C PRO A 15 2.26 2.39 -9.49
N VAL A 16 2.01 3.39 -8.64
CA VAL A 16 3.03 3.99 -7.77
C VAL A 16 3.12 3.23 -6.46
N MET A 17 1.98 2.96 -5.83
CA MET A 17 1.91 2.35 -4.50
C MET A 17 2.33 0.87 -4.50
N ALA A 18 2.15 0.15 -5.61
CA ALA A 18 2.63 -1.23 -5.76
C ALA A 18 4.15 -1.36 -5.55
N LYS A 19 4.93 -0.31 -5.85
CA LYS A 19 6.38 -0.33 -5.63
C LYS A 19 6.76 -0.44 -4.15
N ALA A 20 5.91 0.08 -3.24
CA ALA A 20 6.10 -0.08 -1.81
C ALA A 20 5.83 -1.51 -1.38
N ALA A 21 4.74 -2.12 -1.88
CA ALA A 21 4.42 -3.53 -1.68
C ALA A 21 5.57 -4.45 -2.15
N ASP A 22 6.06 -4.25 -3.38
CA ASP A 22 7.19 -5.02 -3.94
C ASP A 22 8.44 -4.99 -3.04
N MET A 23 8.69 -3.85 -2.37
CA MET A 23 9.83 -3.72 -1.46
C MET A 23 9.59 -4.47 -0.14
N LEU A 24 8.38 -4.36 0.42
CA LEU A 24 8.02 -5.07 1.65
C LEU A 24 8.06 -6.59 1.44
N GLU A 25 7.63 -7.08 0.28
CA GLU A 25 7.75 -8.50 -0.10
C GLU A 25 9.21 -8.97 -0.15
N LYS A 26 10.10 -8.20 -0.78
CA LYS A 26 11.54 -8.50 -0.82
C LYS A 26 12.19 -8.54 0.57
N LEU A 27 11.66 -7.74 1.50
CA LEU A 27 12.14 -7.68 2.88
C LEU A 27 11.45 -8.71 3.80
N GLY A 28 10.46 -9.46 3.30
CA GLY A 28 9.67 -10.39 4.10
C GLY A 28 8.82 -9.70 5.18
N ILE A 29 8.33 -8.49 4.90
CA ILE A 29 7.51 -7.69 5.83
C ILE A 29 6.05 -7.80 5.42
N ASP A 30 5.22 -8.33 6.32
CA ASP A 30 3.77 -8.38 6.13
C ASP A 30 3.16 -6.97 6.05
N TYR A 31 2.31 -6.77 5.05
CA TYR A 31 1.62 -5.51 4.79
C TYR A 31 0.15 -5.72 4.44
N GLU A 32 -0.62 -4.65 4.56
CA GLU A 32 -1.97 -4.53 3.99
C GLU A 32 -2.03 -3.32 3.08
N MET A 33 -2.95 -3.34 2.10
CA MET A 33 -3.11 -2.24 1.15
C MET A 33 -4.58 -1.90 0.99
N THR A 34 -4.92 -0.61 1.11
CA THR A 34 -6.30 -0.13 1.07
C THR A 34 -6.42 1.25 0.42
N ILE A 35 -7.60 1.54 -0.14
CA ILE A 35 -7.93 2.84 -0.72
C ILE A 35 -8.75 3.62 0.30
N ILE A 36 -8.21 4.72 0.82
CA ILE A 36 -8.88 5.64 1.73
C ILE A 36 -8.59 7.05 1.24
N SER A 37 -9.62 7.72 0.70
CA SER A 37 -9.52 9.11 0.30
C SER A 37 -9.72 10.00 1.52
N ALA A 38 -8.90 11.04 1.67
CA ALA A 38 -9.12 12.04 2.73
C ALA A 38 -10.25 13.02 2.38
N HIS A 39 -10.55 13.19 1.09
CA HIS A 39 -11.50 14.19 0.59
C HIS A 39 -12.85 13.60 0.17
N ARG A 40 -12.92 12.29 -0.07
CA ARG A 40 -14.13 11.55 -0.41
C ARG A 40 -14.47 10.62 0.73
#